data_AF-A0A6H1ZVY1-F1
#
_entry.id   AF-A0A6H1ZVY1-F1
#
_cell.length_a   1.000
_cell.length_b   1.000
_cell.length_c   1.000
_cell.angle_alpha   90.00
_cell.angle_beta   90.00
_cell.angle_gamma   90.00
#
_symmetry.space_group_name_H-M   'P 1'
#
loop_
_entity.id
_entity.type
_entity.pdbx_description
1 polymer ?
#
loop_
_entity_poly.entity_id
_entity_poly.type
_entity_poly.pdbx_seq_one_letter_code
_entity_poly.pdbx_strand_id
1 'polypeptide(L)'
;MGKRITIEFIREYTKKFGYECLSDEYISQKANNLKFKCNIGHIFYTTWAHFHYDKSRCPRCYGNIKHTIDYIKNKTKELSNSNYLCLSNNYNGRRSKLTFKCNYDHIYEATWSNFFKGKRCPTCYEAFGRGVGNYKGGVTKLNIPLYDTYAYQLSLCEEIQRDPENNDWLQVRCSESNCNKWFNPSRNEVCIRIKSINSIGKDTKFYCSNECRNNCSVYKKQIYPRGFINTDNIRYDQTEWSNMVKERDKYQCIKCKSTDNLVAHHIEGLNENPLESADIDIGITLCKECHKLAHEEIGCRFVDMQKRNICNENIIYKPIL
;
A
#
# COMPACT_ATOMS: atom_id res chain seq x y z
N MET A 1 21.73 28.28 20.41
CA MET A 1 20.84 28.13 21.58
C MET A 1 19.70 27.19 21.21
N GLY A 2 19.64 26.00 21.82
CA GLY A 2 18.59 25.01 21.52
C GLY A 2 17.25 25.43 22.12
N LYS A 3 16.16 25.30 21.35
CA LYS A 3 14.78 25.52 21.83
C LYS A 3 14.53 24.69 23.09
N ARG A 4 14.09 25.36 24.17
CA ARG A 4 13.71 24.71 25.43
C ARG A 4 12.42 23.92 25.20
N ILE A 5 12.47 22.62 25.44
CA ILE A 5 11.31 21.71 25.30
C ILE A 5 10.37 21.93 26.49
N THR A 6 9.09 22.19 26.22
CA THR A 6 8.04 22.34 27.24
C THR A 6 7.16 21.10 27.33
N ILE A 7 6.41 20.92 28.42
CA ILE A 7 5.48 19.79 28.58
C ILE A 7 4.34 19.86 27.55
N GLU A 8 3.92 21.05 27.15
CA GLU A 8 2.93 21.29 26.09
C GLU A 8 3.43 20.78 24.75
N PHE A 9 4.68 21.07 24.39
CA PHE A 9 5.29 20.54 23.17
C PHE A 9 5.32 19.01 23.17
N ILE A 10 5.63 18.40 24.32
CA ILE A 10 5.63 16.94 24.48
C ILE A 10 4.22 16.37 24.28
N ARG A 11 3.19 17.00 24.88
CA ARG A 11 1.78 16.62 24.72
C ARG A 11 1.35 16.69 23.25
N GLU A 12 1.65 17.78 22.56
CA GLU A 12 1.33 17.94 21.13
C GLU A 12 2.08 16.95 20.25
N TYR A 13 3.38 16.74 20.49
CA TYR A 13 4.19 15.81 19.71
C TYR A 13 3.72 14.37 19.88
N THR A 14 3.46 13.93 21.11
CA THR A 14 3.05 12.55 21.42
C THR A 14 1.65 12.22 20.90
N LYS A 15 0.74 13.20 20.86
CA LYS A 15 -0.58 13.07 20.22
C LYS A 15 -0.50 12.65 18.76
N LYS A 16 0.49 13.15 17.99
CA LYS A 16 0.72 12.75 16.58
C LYS A 16 0.98 11.25 16.40
N PHE A 17 1.41 10.57 17.46
CA PHE A 17 1.66 9.13 17.46
C PHE A 17 0.57 8.32 18.19
N GLY A 18 -0.55 8.97 18.58
CA GLY A 18 -1.64 8.32 19.32
C GLY A 18 -1.32 8.06 20.80
N TYR A 19 -0.45 8.87 21.40
CA TYR A 19 -0.11 8.81 22.83
C TYR A 19 -0.59 10.06 23.54
N GLU A 20 -1.06 9.87 24.77
CA GLU A 20 -1.45 10.94 25.69
C GLU A 20 -0.40 11.05 26.80
N CYS A 21 0.24 12.22 26.95
CA CYS A 21 1.13 12.50 28.06
C CYS A 21 0.30 12.93 29.28
N LEU A 22 0.34 12.11 30.33
CA LEU A 22 -0.40 12.30 31.59
C LEU A 22 0.45 13.00 32.66
N SER A 23 1.70 13.34 32.38
CA SER A 23 2.54 14.12 33.29
C SER A 23 2.20 15.61 33.20
N ASP A 24 2.25 16.29 34.34
CA ASP A 24 1.98 17.72 34.46
C ASP A 24 3.23 18.59 34.29
N GLU A 25 4.41 18.02 34.58
CA GLU A 25 5.67 18.75 34.55
C GLU A 25 6.76 18.03 33.76
N TYR A 26 7.66 18.81 33.15
CA TYR A 26 8.86 18.34 32.49
C TYR A 26 10.07 19.15 32.94
N ILE A 27 10.95 18.51 33.72
CA ILE A 27 12.11 19.18 34.32
C ILE A 27 13.33 19.09 33.39
N SER A 28 13.70 17.89 32.91
CA SER A 28 14.85 17.72 32.01
C SER A 28 14.80 16.42 31.18
N GLN A 29 15.62 16.37 30.12
CA GLN A 29 15.70 15.23 29.18
C GLN A 29 16.14 13.90 29.82
N LYS A 30 16.99 13.95 30.85
CA LYS A 30 17.66 12.76 31.43
C LYS A 30 17.13 12.37 32.80
N ALA A 31 16.34 13.21 33.49
CA ALA A 31 15.93 12.96 34.87
C ALA A 31 14.46 12.55 35.05
N ASN A 32 13.54 12.93 34.14
CA ASN A 32 12.11 12.67 34.33
C ASN A 32 11.60 11.48 33.52
N ASN A 33 11.09 10.48 34.22
CA ASN A 33 10.18 9.48 33.66
C ASN A 33 8.79 10.10 33.51
N LEU A 34 8.40 10.43 32.28
CA LEU A 34 7.08 10.94 31.94
C LEU A 34 6.08 9.78 31.84
N LYS A 35 4.85 10.03 32.28
CA LYS A 35 3.74 9.08 32.25
C LYS A 35 2.97 9.24 30.95
N PHE A 36 2.86 8.16 30.18
CA PHE A 36 2.11 8.14 28.92
C PHE A 36 1.01 7.08 28.96
N LYS A 37 -0.07 7.36 28.23
CA LYS A 37 -1.13 6.41 27.91
C LYS A 37 -1.16 6.20 26.40
N CYS A 38 -1.09 4.95 25.93
CA CYS A 38 -1.21 4.65 24.50
C CYS A 38 -2.68 4.62 24.05
N ASN A 39 -2.91 4.57 22.75
CA ASN A 39 -4.24 4.42 22.12
C ASN A 39 -5.05 3.18 22.57
N ILE A 40 -4.40 2.14 23.10
CA ILE A 40 -5.06 0.93 23.66
C ILE A 40 -5.29 1.08 25.18
N GLY A 41 -4.92 2.22 25.78
CA GLY A 41 -5.15 2.53 27.19
C GLY A 41 -4.06 2.04 28.15
N HIS A 42 -2.96 1.45 27.67
CA HIS A 42 -1.86 1.08 28.55
C HIS A 42 -1.12 2.32 29.07
N ILE A 43 -0.93 2.37 30.38
CA ILE A 43 -0.13 3.39 31.06
C ILE A 43 1.30 2.86 31.23
N PHE A 44 2.29 3.67 30.88
CA PHE A 44 3.71 3.34 31.04
C PHE A 44 4.54 4.61 31.27
N TYR A 45 5.76 4.41 31.75
CA TYR A 45 6.71 5.48 32.07
C TYR A 45 7.92 5.41 31.15
N THR A 46 8.37 6.55 30.62
CA THR A 46 9.63 6.63 29.88
C THR A 46 10.16 8.06 29.85
N THR A 47 11.45 8.23 29.57
CA THR A 47 12.05 9.57 29.44
C THR A 47 11.68 10.18 28.09
N TRP A 48 11.69 11.52 28.01
CA TRP A 48 11.48 12.21 26.74
C TRP A 48 12.55 11.82 25.70
N ALA A 49 13.80 11.66 26.12
CA ALA A 49 14.89 11.26 25.22
C ALA A 49 14.62 9.89 24.56
N HIS A 50 14.22 8.89 25.35
CA HIS A 50 13.87 7.56 24.82
C HIS A 50 12.64 7.61 23.91
N PHE A 51 11.61 8.40 24.25
CA PHE A 51 10.42 8.50 23.41
C PHE A 51 10.71 9.20 22.06
N HIS A 52 11.48 10.28 22.10
CA HIS A 52 11.69 11.16 20.96
C HIS A 52 12.83 10.71 20.05
N TYR A 53 14.00 10.39 20.61
CA TYR A 53 15.20 10.02 19.83
C TYR A 53 15.23 8.53 19.56
N ASP A 54 15.13 7.70 20.60
CA ASP A 54 15.24 6.23 20.47
C ASP A 54 13.95 5.57 19.96
N LYS A 55 12.92 6.39 19.72
CA LYS A 55 11.59 5.97 19.26
C LYS A 55 10.96 4.88 20.13
N SER A 56 11.28 4.88 21.42
CA SER A 56 10.63 4.02 22.40
C SER A 56 9.13 4.31 22.45
N ARG A 57 8.33 3.25 22.53
CA ARG A 57 6.86 3.30 22.54
C ARG A 57 6.36 2.45 23.70
N CYS A 58 5.04 2.36 23.88
CA CYS A 58 4.48 1.57 24.97
C CYS A 58 5.09 0.15 24.96
N PRO A 59 5.78 -0.32 26.01
CA PRO A 59 6.45 -1.62 26.01
C PRO A 59 5.46 -2.80 25.90
N ARG A 60 4.18 -2.55 26.21
CA ARG A 60 3.10 -3.53 26.02
C ARG A 60 2.57 -3.57 24.58
N CYS A 61 2.87 -2.56 23.77
CA CYS A 61 2.46 -2.43 22.37
C CYS A 61 3.64 -2.55 21.39
N TYR A 62 4.82 -2.06 21.74
CA TYR A 62 6.02 -2.08 20.93
C TYR A 62 6.61 -3.49 20.92
N GLY A 63 6.81 -4.06 19.72
CA GLY A 63 7.15 -5.47 19.52
C GLY A 63 5.98 -6.47 19.67
N ASN A 64 4.83 -6.02 20.19
CA ASN A 64 3.62 -6.82 20.36
C ASN A 64 2.37 -5.93 20.22
N ILE A 65 2.04 -5.51 19.01
CA ILE A 65 0.67 -5.03 18.76
C ILE A 65 -0.24 -6.25 18.96
N LYS A 66 -0.80 -6.40 20.17
CA LYS A 66 -1.93 -7.30 20.39
C LYS A 66 -3.08 -6.70 19.60
N HIS A 67 -3.27 -7.20 18.38
CA HIS A 67 -4.48 -6.94 17.62
C HIS A 67 -5.69 -7.18 18.54
N THR A 68 -6.51 -6.17 18.80
CA THR A 68 -7.74 -6.39 19.58
C THR A 68 -8.67 -7.31 18.79
N ILE A 69 -9.59 -8.00 19.47
CA ILE A 69 -10.57 -8.82 18.76
C ILE A 69 -11.39 -7.97 17.78
N ASP A 70 -11.69 -6.72 18.12
CA ASP A 70 -12.41 -5.78 17.25
C ASP A 70 -11.58 -5.39 16.02
N TYR A 71 -10.29 -5.11 16.21
CA TYR A 71 -9.37 -4.91 15.08
C TYR A 71 -9.40 -6.12 14.16
N ILE A 72 -9.34 -7.34 14.72
CA ILE A 72 -9.34 -8.57 13.91
C ILE A 72 -10.67 -8.73 13.18
N LYS A 73 -11.81 -8.49 13.84
CA LYS A 73 -13.14 -8.56 13.20
C LYS A 73 -13.26 -7.58 12.04
N ASN A 74 -12.85 -6.31 12.23
CA ASN A 74 -12.89 -5.29 11.19
C ASN A 74 -11.91 -5.62 10.06
N LYS A 75 -10.66 -5.97 10.40
CA LYS A 75 -9.63 -6.31 9.43
C LYS A 75 -9.94 -7.61 8.70
N THR A 76 -10.66 -8.55 9.31
CA THR A 76 -11.17 -9.75 8.63
C THR A 76 -12.08 -9.33 7.50
N LYS A 77 -13.08 -8.47 7.74
CA LYS A 77 -14.00 -7.97 6.70
C LYS A 77 -13.25 -7.25 5.58
N GLU A 78 -12.30 -6.38 5.93
CA GLU A 78 -11.47 -5.66 4.94
C GLU A 78 -10.56 -6.58 4.11
N LEU A 79 -9.91 -7.56 4.73
CA LEU A 79 -8.95 -8.45 4.06
C LEU A 79 -9.62 -9.54 3.25
N SER A 80 -10.83 -9.92 3.65
CA SER A 80 -11.60 -10.88 2.90
C SER A 80 -12.22 -10.23 1.69
N ASN A 81 -12.63 -8.95 1.75
CA ASN A 81 -13.52 -8.32 0.76
C ASN A 81 -14.56 -9.34 0.26
N SER A 82 -15.01 -10.18 1.17
CA SER A 82 -15.78 -11.37 0.95
C SER A 82 -16.30 -11.76 2.32
N ASN A 83 -17.45 -12.40 2.35
CA ASN A 83 -18.28 -12.62 3.55
C ASN A 83 -17.65 -13.51 4.65
N TYR A 84 -16.33 -13.53 4.80
CA TYR A 84 -15.66 -14.09 5.95
C TYR A 84 -15.97 -13.28 7.22
N LEU A 85 -16.32 -13.99 8.28
CA LEU A 85 -16.63 -13.43 9.59
C LEU A 85 -15.73 -14.06 10.64
N CYS A 86 -15.13 -13.25 11.51
CA CYS A 86 -14.48 -13.74 12.72
C CYS A 86 -15.55 -13.88 13.82
N LEU A 87 -15.80 -15.12 14.26
CA LEU A 87 -16.81 -15.46 15.25
C LEU A 87 -16.26 -15.44 16.69
N SER A 88 -14.95 -15.38 16.88
CA SER A 88 -14.34 -15.34 18.21
C SER A 88 -14.66 -14.05 18.96
N ASN A 89 -14.77 -14.15 20.29
CA ASN A 89 -15.05 -13.01 21.18
C ASN A 89 -13.81 -12.49 21.93
N ASN A 90 -12.70 -13.23 21.87
CA ASN A 90 -11.43 -12.84 22.49
C ASN A 90 -10.24 -13.22 21.59
N TYR A 91 -9.10 -12.57 21.82
CA TYR A 91 -7.84 -12.89 21.16
C TYR A 91 -6.68 -12.76 22.14
N ASN A 92 -6.08 -13.88 22.51
CA ASN A 92 -5.04 -13.93 23.55
C ASN A 92 -3.61 -13.84 23.00
N GLY A 93 -3.45 -13.66 21.68
CA GLY A 93 -2.16 -13.40 21.03
C GLY A 93 -1.88 -14.25 19.79
N ARG A 94 -0.66 -14.14 19.25
CA ARG A 94 -0.28 -14.68 17.92
C ARG A 94 -0.50 -16.20 17.75
N ARG A 95 -0.41 -16.97 18.84
CA ARG A 95 -0.62 -18.43 18.84
C ARG A 95 -2.07 -18.83 19.05
N SER A 96 -2.93 -17.90 19.47
CA SER A 96 -4.35 -18.16 19.66
C SER A 96 -5.00 -18.46 18.32
N LYS A 97 -5.79 -19.54 18.29
CA LYS A 97 -6.70 -19.80 17.19
C LYS A 97 -7.94 -18.91 17.35
N LEU A 98 -8.47 -18.50 16.20
CA LEU A 98 -9.71 -17.78 16.07
C LEU A 98 -10.63 -18.59 15.17
N THR A 99 -11.93 -18.50 15.43
CA THR A 99 -12.98 -19.16 14.68
C THR A 99 -13.45 -18.21 13.57
N PHE A 100 -13.42 -18.70 12.33
CA PHE A 100 -13.88 -17.96 11.17
C PHE A 100 -15.00 -18.73 10.47
N LYS A 101 -15.94 -17.98 9.90
CA LYS A 101 -16.96 -18.47 8.97
C LYS A 101 -16.59 -17.97 7.57
N CYS A 102 -16.60 -18.83 6.55
CA CYS A 102 -16.35 -18.42 5.17
C CYS A 102 -17.66 -18.15 4.40
N ASN A 103 -17.52 -17.74 3.12
CA ASN A 103 -18.65 -17.43 2.23
C ASN A 103 -19.56 -18.65 1.92
N TYR A 104 -19.09 -19.87 2.20
CA TYR A 104 -19.85 -21.11 2.04
C TYR A 104 -20.34 -21.66 3.38
N ASP A 105 -20.45 -20.78 4.38
CA ASP A 105 -20.88 -21.09 5.75
C ASP A 105 -20.01 -22.10 6.51
N HIS A 106 -18.88 -22.57 5.94
CA HIS A 106 -17.96 -23.43 6.68
C HIS A 106 -17.33 -22.66 7.85
N ILE A 107 -17.40 -23.27 9.02
CA ILE A 107 -16.77 -22.78 10.25
C ILE A 107 -15.44 -23.50 10.42
N TYR A 108 -14.36 -22.76 10.64
CA TYR A 108 -13.03 -23.32 10.80
C TYR A 108 -12.15 -22.47 11.73
N GLU A 109 -11.12 -23.09 12.30
CA GLU A 109 -10.15 -22.40 13.15
C GLU A 109 -8.87 -22.05 12.40
N ALA A 110 -8.32 -20.86 12.63
CA ALA A 110 -7.00 -20.47 12.15
C ALA A 110 -6.34 -19.45 13.08
N THR A 111 -5.01 -19.38 13.06
CA THR A 111 -4.30 -18.27 13.71
C THR A 111 -4.49 -16.99 12.90
N TRP A 112 -4.50 -15.83 13.57
CA TRP A 112 -4.58 -14.53 12.90
C TRP A 112 -3.48 -14.36 11.85
N SER A 113 -2.24 -14.79 12.16
CA SER A 113 -1.11 -14.72 11.23
C SER A 113 -1.37 -15.50 9.93
N ASN A 114 -1.96 -16.69 10.01
CA ASN A 114 -2.29 -17.48 8.83
C ASN A 114 -3.41 -16.81 8.00
N PHE A 115 -4.46 -16.33 8.66
CA PHE A 115 -5.55 -15.61 7.98
C PHE A 115 -5.03 -14.34 7.29
N PHE A 116 -4.22 -13.55 7.99
CA PHE A 116 -3.63 -12.30 7.49
C PHE A 116 -2.72 -12.52 6.28
N LYS A 117 -1.89 -13.57 6.29
CA LYS A 117 -1.07 -13.97 5.13
C LYS A 117 -1.90 -14.43 3.92
N GLY A 118 -3.20 -14.66 4.12
CA GLY A 118 -4.13 -15.00 3.05
C GLY A 118 -4.57 -16.46 3.03
N LYS A 119 -4.19 -17.28 4.02
CA LYS A 119 -4.78 -18.62 4.11
C LYS A 119 -6.26 -18.47 4.45
N ARG A 120 -7.11 -19.23 3.75
CA ARG A 120 -8.57 -19.19 3.88
C ARG A 120 -9.12 -20.54 4.34
N CYS A 121 -10.43 -20.71 4.22
CA CYS A 121 -11.12 -21.93 4.62
C CYS A 121 -10.46 -23.18 4.01
N PRO A 122 -10.03 -24.15 4.83
CA PRO A 122 -9.39 -25.37 4.35
C PRO A 122 -10.35 -26.22 3.52
N THR A 123 -11.64 -26.28 3.86
CA THR A 123 -12.64 -26.99 3.06
C THR A 123 -12.75 -26.40 1.64
N CYS A 124 -12.81 -25.07 1.54
CA CYS A 124 -12.82 -24.41 0.23
C CYS A 124 -11.48 -24.56 -0.51
N TYR A 125 -10.36 -24.63 0.21
CA TYR A 125 -9.06 -24.94 -0.37
C TYR A 125 -9.02 -26.35 -0.95
N GLU A 126 -9.49 -27.36 -0.22
CA GLU A 126 -9.52 -28.74 -0.71
C GLU A 126 -10.44 -28.92 -1.93
N ALA A 127 -11.53 -28.16 -2.00
CA ALA A 127 -12.49 -28.21 -3.10
C ALA A 127 -12.03 -27.42 -4.34
N PHE A 128 -11.40 -26.25 -4.17
CA PHE A 128 -11.17 -25.29 -5.28
C PHE A 128 -9.72 -24.75 -5.36
N GLY A 129 -8.89 -25.07 -4.37
CA GLY A 129 -7.59 -24.44 -4.13
C GLY A 129 -6.39 -25.39 -4.13
N ARG A 130 -6.56 -26.71 -4.22
CA ARG A 130 -5.42 -27.65 -4.24
C ARG A 130 -4.42 -27.29 -5.33
N GLY A 131 -3.13 -27.35 -4.98
CA GLY A 131 -2.03 -26.99 -5.89
C GLY A 131 -1.81 -25.48 -6.05
N VAL A 132 -2.55 -24.63 -5.35
CA VAL A 132 -2.45 -23.17 -5.46
C VAL A 132 -1.75 -22.59 -4.23
N GLY A 133 -0.54 -22.06 -4.41
CA GLY A 133 0.28 -21.55 -3.30
C GLY A 133 -0.33 -20.38 -2.51
N ASN A 134 -1.32 -19.66 -3.07
CA ASN A 134 -1.93 -18.47 -2.49
C ASN A 134 -3.47 -18.44 -2.69
N TYR A 135 -4.16 -19.52 -2.33
CA TYR A 135 -5.64 -19.54 -2.39
C TYR A 135 -6.25 -18.50 -1.44
N LYS A 136 -6.87 -17.46 -1.98
CA LYS A 136 -7.50 -16.36 -1.23
C LYS A 136 -9.02 -16.52 -1.05
N GLY A 137 -9.57 -17.70 -1.34
CA GLY A 137 -11.03 -17.90 -1.33
C GLY A 137 -11.69 -17.26 -2.56
N GLY A 138 -13.01 -17.03 -2.48
CA GLY A 138 -13.68 -16.15 -3.44
C GLY A 138 -13.83 -16.69 -4.86
N VAL A 139 -14.00 -18.00 -5.02
CA VAL A 139 -14.40 -18.59 -6.31
C VAL A 139 -15.59 -19.52 -6.13
N THR A 140 -16.44 -19.59 -7.14
CA THR A 140 -17.59 -20.50 -7.22
C THR A 140 -17.13 -21.95 -7.44
N LYS A 141 -18.05 -22.91 -7.33
CA LYS A 141 -17.82 -24.31 -7.75
C LYS A 141 -17.40 -24.43 -9.22
N LEU A 142 -17.77 -23.46 -10.06
CA LEU A 142 -17.42 -23.38 -11.49
C LEU A 142 -16.10 -22.64 -11.73
N ASN A 143 -15.32 -22.34 -10.68
CA ASN A 143 -14.09 -21.56 -10.74
C ASN A 143 -14.27 -20.12 -11.27
N ILE A 144 -15.48 -19.56 -11.10
CA ILE A 144 -15.79 -18.17 -11.41
C ILE A 144 -15.39 -17.30 -10.21
N PRO A 145 -14.57 -16.25 -10.40
CA PRO A 145 -14.19 -15.31 -9.34
C PRO A 145 -15.41 -14.58 -8.77
N LEU A 146 -15.45 -14.43 -7.45
CA LEU A 146 -16.48 -13.63 -6.79
C LEU A 146 -16.13 -12.14 -6.93
N TYR A 147 -17.12 -11.33 -7.26
CA TYR A 147 -16.99 -9.89 -7.46
C TYR A 147 -16.32 -9.23 -6.25
N ASP A 148 -16.90 -9.42 -5.07
CA ASP A 148 -16.40 -8.76 -3.86
C ASP A 148 -14.93 -9.08 -3.60
N THR A 149 -14.49 -10.31 -3.90
CA THR A 149 -13.11 -10.74 -3.62
C THR A 149 -12.08 -10.07 -4.53
N TYR A 150 -12.43 -9.78 -5.79
CA TYR A 150 -11.43 -9.43 -6.80
C TYR A 150 -11.64 -8.04 -7.43
N ALA A 151 -12.86 -7.49 -7.39
CA ALA A 151 -13.23 -6.26 -8.07
C ALA A 151 -12.31 -5.08 -7.71
N TYR A 152 -12.09 -4.83 -6.42
CA TYR A 152 -11.28 -3.70 -5.94
C TYR A 152 -9.81 -3.74 -6.41
N GLN A 153 -9.30 -4.92 -6.77
CA GLN A 153 -7.92 -5.10 -7.26
C GLN A 153 -7.80 -4.82 -8.76
N LEU A 154 -8.93 -4.81 -9.46
CA LEU A 154 -9.03 -4.67 -10.92
C LEU A 154 -9.65 -3.33 -11.32
N SER A 155 -10.49 -2.74 -10.48
CA SER A 155 -11.33 -1.58 -10.80
C SER A 155 -10.57 -0.32 -11.27
N LEU A 156 -9.27 -0.24 -10.99
CA LEU A 156 -8.42 0.87 -11.45
C LEU A 156 -7.92 0.69 -12.89
N CYS A 157 -7.93 -0.53 -13.41
CA CYS A 157 -7.33 -0.86 -14.71
C CYS A 157 -8.28 -1.58 -15.66
N GLU A 158 -9.45 -2.00 -15.18
CA GLU A 158 -10.38 -2.86 -15.89
C GLU A 158 -11.81 -2.40 -15.68
N GLU A 159 -12.61 -2.48 -16.74
CA GLU A 159 -14.06 -2.40 -16.63
C GLU A 159 -14.59 -3.70 -16.03
N ILE A 160 -15.27 -3.59 -14.90
CA ILE A 160 -15.78 -4.71 -14.12
C ILE A 160 -17.24 -4.46 -13.72
N GLN A 161 -18.00 -5.54 -13.58
CA GLN A 161 -19.36 -5.48 -13.04
C GLN A 161 -19.71 -6.79 -12.32
N ARG A 162 -20.81 -6.78 -11.58
CA ARG A 162 -21.45 -8.00 -11.10
C ARG A 162 -22.18 -8.68 -12.25
N ASP A 163 -22.17 -10.00 -12.28
CA ASP A 163 -22.91 -10.75 -13.29
C ASP A 163 -24.43 -10.50 -13.14
N PRO A 164 -25.16 -10.18 -14.22
CA PRO A 164 -26.60 -9.96 -14.16
C PRO A 164 -27.41 -11.17 -13.69
N GLU A 165 -26.94 -12.39 -13.95
CA GLU A 165 -27.61 -13.64 -13.54
C GLU A 165 -27.19 -14.08 -12.14
N ASN A 166 -26.02 -13.64 -11.68
CA ASN A 166 -25.53 -13.94 -10.34
C ASN A 166 -24.69 -12.80 -9.75
N ASN A 167 -25.30 -12.04 -8.84
CA ASN A 167 -24.70 -10.85 -8.24
C ASN A 167 -23.38 -11.11 -7.49
N ASP A 168 -23.08 -12.37 -7.15
CA ASP A 168 -21.81 -12.72 -6.50
C ASP A 168 -20.65 -12.86 -7.50
N TRP A 169 -20.92 -13.04 -8.79
CA TRP A 169 -19.90 -13.35 -9.80
C TRP A 169 -19.28 -12.08 -10.38
N LEU A 170 -17.98 -12.14 -10.63
CA LEU A 170 -17.25 -11.10 -11.35
C LEU A 170 -17.45 -11.27 -12.87
N GLN A 171 -17.83 -10.19 -13.54
CA GLN A 171 -17.65 -10.02 -14.98
C GLN A 171 -16.61 -8.94 -15.26
N VAL A 172 -15.87 -9.11 -16.35
CA VAL A 172 -14.93 -8.14 -16.88
C VAL A 172 -15.23 -7.87 -18.36
N ARG A 173 -14.93 -6.67 -18.84
CA ARG A 173 -15.07 -6.33 -20.25
C ARG A 173 -13.91 -6.93 -21.05
N CYS A 174 -14.21 -7.50 -22.22
CA CYS A 174 -13.18 -7.90 -23.17
C CYS A 174 -12.37 -6.68 -23.61
N SER A 175 -11.04 -6.77 -23.55
CA SER A 175 -10.13 -5.69 -23.95
C SER A 175 -9.95 -5.56 -25.47
N GLU A 176 -10.61 -6.39 -26.26
CA GLU A 176 -10.66 -6.26 -27.71
C GLU A 176 -11.67 -5.17 -28.07
N SER A 177 -11.20 -4.09 -28.67
CA SER A 177 -11.98 -2.85 -28.86
C SER A 177 -13.27 -3.06 -29.65
N ASN A 178 -13.28 -4.02 -30.57
CA ASN A 178 -14.44 -4.32 -31.41
C ASN A 178 -15.40 -5.35 -30.79
N CYS A 179 -15.04 -5.96 -29.65
CA CYS A 179 -15.84 -7.03 -29.04
C CYS A 179 -16.88 -6.49 -28.05
N ASN A 180 -16.45 -5.62 -27.11
CA ASN A 180 -17.28 -5.06 -26.04
C ASN A 180 -18.07 -6.09 -25.19
N LYS A 181 -17.75 -7.38 -25.28
CA LYS A 181 -18.45 -8.45 -24.54
C LYS A 181 -18.08 -8.45 -23.06
N TRP A 182 -19.08 -8.52 -22.19
CA TRP A 182 -18.91 -8.92 -20.80
C TRP A 182 -18.80 -10.42 -20.69
N PHE A 183 -17.85 -10.91 -19.88
CA PHE A 183 -17.70 -12.33 -19.63
C PHE A 183 -17.13 -12.58 -18.23
N ASN A 184 -17.38 -13.77 -17.70
CA ASN A 184 -16.77 -14.21 -16.44
C ASN A 184 -15.36 -14.75 -16.74
N PRO A 185 -14.28 -14.08 -16.31
CA PRO A 185 -12.94 -14.60 -16.48
C PRO A 185 -12.72 -15.80 -15.56
N SER A 186 -11.76 -16.66 -15.88
CA SER A 186 -11.31 -17.67 -14.94
C SER A 186 -10.54 -17.03 -13.78
N ARG A 187 -10.50 -17.70 -12.63
CA ARG A 187 -9.64 -17.31 -11.50
C ARG A 187 -8.17 -17.15 -11.90
N ASN A 188 -7.67 -18.01 -12.78
CA ASN A 188 -6.26 -17.96 -13.16
C ASN A 188 -5.95 -16.67 -13.91
N GLU A 189 -6.81 -16.26 -14.84
CA GLU A 189 -6.67 -15.00 -15.58
C GLU A 189 -6.71 -13.80 -14.64
N VAL A 190 -7.64 -13.79 -13.67
CA VAL A 190 -7.71 -12.72 -12.66
C VAL A 190 -6.43 -12.63 -11.83
N CYS A 191 -5.93 -13.77 -11.34
CA CYS A 191 -4.70 -13.81 -10.56
C CYS A 191 -3.47 -13.36 -11.37
N ILE A 192 -3.39 -13.72 -12.65
CA ILE A 192 -2.30 -13.30 -13.54
C ILE A 192 -2.39 -11.80 -13.79
N ARG A 193 -3.58 -11.28 -14.08
CA ARG A 193 -3.80 -9.86 -14.34
C ARG A 193 -3.48 -9.00 -13.11
N ILE A 194 -3.94 -9.38 -11.93
CA ILE A 194 -3.59 -8.70 -10.67
C ILE A 194 -2.08 -8.67 -10.46
N LYS A 195 -1.37 -9.78 -10.76
CA LYS A 195 0.10 -9.78 -10.68
C LYS A 195 0.73 -8.83 -11.70
N SER A 196 0.23 -8.78 -12.94
CA SER A 196 0.77 -7.86 -13.95
C SER A 196 0.51 -6.39 -13.60
N ILE A 197 -0.61 -6.08 -12.95
CA ILE A 197 -0.89 -4.70 -12.46
C ILE A 197 0.11 -4.31 -11.37
N ASN A 198 0.46 -5.25 -10.49
CA ASN A 198 1.34 -5.00 -9.35
C ASN A 198 2.84 -5.23 -9.63
N SER A 199 3.24 -5.53 -10.87
CA SER A 199 4.63 -5.86 -11.22
C SER A 199 5.00 -5.26 -12.58
N ILE A 200 6.27 -4.92 -12.78
CA ILE A 200 6.79 -4.50 -14.09
C ILE A 200 6.89 -5.76 -14.96
N GLY A 201 5.84 -6.08 -15.71
CA GLY A 201 5.72 -7.33 -16.47
C GLY A 201 4.86 -7.19 -17.71
N LYS A 202 4.84 -8.26 -18.54
CA LYS A 202 4.08 -8.32 -19.80
C LYS A 202 2.58 -8.09 -19.56
N ASP A 203 1.96 -7.34 -20.46
CA ASP A 203 0.53 -7.01 -20.38
C ASP A 203 -0.34 -8.27 -20.56
N THR A 204 -1.23 -8.53 -19.61
CA THR A 204 -2.08 -9.73 -19.54
C THR A 204 -3.55 -9.35 -19.40
N LYS A 205 -4.04 -8.49 -20.30
CA LYS A 205 -5.44 -8.06 -20.37
C LYS A 205 -6.44 -9.21 -20.51
N PHE A 206 -7.71 -8.92 -20.26
CA PHE A 206 -8.82 -9.88 -20.34
C PHE A 206 -9.40 -9.98 -21.76
N TYR A 207 -9.62 -11.20 -22.24
CA TYR A 207 -10.24 -11.44 -23.54
C TYR A 207 -11.30 -12.54 -23.43
N CYS A 208 -12.48 -12.32 -24.00
CA CYS A 208 -13.58 -13.31 -23.92
C CYS A 208 -13.35 -14.55 -24.78
N SER A 209 -12.37 -14.52 -25.69
CA SER A 209 -11.99 -15.64 -26.55
C SER A 209 -10.54 -15.53 -27.02
N ASN A 210 -9.98 -16.66 -27.47
CA ASN A 210 -8.67 -16.70 -28.12
C ASN A 210 -8.62 -15.84 -29.38
N GLU A 211 -9.74 -15.75 -30.11
CA GLU A 211 -9.90 -14.92 -31.30
C GLU A 211 -9.75 -13.44 -30.96
N CYS A 212 -10.50 -12.94 -29.97
CA CYS A 212 -10.39 -11.56 -29.49
C CYS A 212 -8.96 -11.23 -29.02
N ARG A 213 -8.33 -12.17 -28.31
CA ARG A 213 -6.94 -12.01 -27.87
C ARG A 213 -5.96 -11.89 -29.04
N ASN A 214 -6.15 -12.67 -30.11
CA ASN A 214 -5.26 -12.67 -31.27
C ASN A 214 -5.52 -11.47 -32.20
N ASN A 215 -6.75 -10.96 -32.23
CA ASN A 215 -7.14 -9.78 -33.01
C ASN A 215 -6.68 -8.46 -32.37
N CYS A 216 -6.34 -8.49 -31.07
CA CYS A 216 -5.92 -7.31 -30.34
C CYS A 216 -4.71 -6.60 -30.97
N SER A 217 -4.91 -5.32 -31.23
CA SER A 217 -3.90 -4.39 -31.78
C SER A 217 -2.66 -4.26 -30.91
N VAL A 218 -2.72 -4.66 -29.64
CA VAL A 218 -1.62 -4.55 -28.67
C VAL A 218 -1.06 -5.93 -28.28
N TYR A 219 -1.86 -6.99 -28.27
CA TYR A 219 -1.44 -8.30 -27.75
C TYR A 219 -0.31 -8.93 -28.59
N LYS A 220 0.84 -9.17 -27.96
CA LYS A 220 2.06 -9.74 -28.58
C LYS A 220 2.56 -8.99 -29.83
N LYS A 221 2.08 -7.76 -30.08
CA LYS A 221 2.62 -6.92 -31.15
C LYS A 221 3.92 -6.31 -30.68
N GLN A 222 4.92 -6.35 -31.56
CA GLN A 222 6.19 -5.68 -31.32
C GLN A 222 5.95 -4.17 -31.47
N ILE A 223 5.83 -3.46 -30.35
CA ILE A 223 5.53 -2.01 -30.35
C ILE A 223 6.64 -1.22 -31.07
N TYR A 224 7.86 -1.75 -31.03
CA TYR A 224 9.03 -1.14 -31.61
C TYR A 224 9.79 -2.08 -32.53
N PRO A 225 10.38 -1.61 -33.65
CA PRO A 225 11.20 -2.43 -34.54
C PRO A 225 12.31 -3.21 -33.83
N ARG A 226 12.75 -4.33 -34.40
CA ARG A 226 13.83 -5.13 -33.81
C ARG A 226 15.12 -4.30 -33.88
N GLY A 227 15.74 -4.02 -32.73
CA GLY A 227 16.88 -3.11 -32.63
C GLY A 227 16.49 -1.63 -32.45
N PHE A 228 15.19 -1.32 -32.31
CA PHE A 228 14.77 0.01 -31.87
C PHE A 228 15.24 0.24 -30.44
N ILE A 229 16.15 1.20 -30.30
CA ILE A 229 16.54 1.76 -29.02
C ILE A 229 15.46 2.77 -28.69
N ASN A 230 14.65 2.49 -27.67
CA ASN A 230 13.71 3.48 -27.16
C ASN A 230 14.51 4.66 -26.59
N THR A 231 14.57 5.74 -27.35
CA THR A 231 15.26 6.97 -26.97
C THR A 231 14.45 7.81 -25.98
N ASP A 232 13.16 7.51 -25.78
CA ASP A 232 12.31 8.15 -24.76
C ASP A 232 12.69 7.72 -23.33
N ASN A 233 13.39 6.58 -23.21
CA ASN A 233 14.07 6.14 -21.99
C ASN A 233 15.55 6.54 -21.95
N ILE A 234 16.05 7.26 -22.95
CA ILE A 234 17.24 8.07 -22.71
C ILE A 234 16.74 9.16 -21.78
N ARG A 235 17.08 9.02 -20.50
CA ARG A 235 17.04 10.10 -19.51
C ARG A 235 17.96 11.22 -20.00
N TYR A 236 17.59 11.90 -21.08
CA TYR A 236 18.47 12.81 -21.81
C TYR A 236 18.87 14.02 -20.95
N ASP A 237 18.29 14.16 -19.75
CA ASP A 237 18.57 15.28 -18.87
C ASP A 237 18.60 14.92 -17.37
N GLN A 238 18.39 13.66 -16.93
CA GLN A 238 18.38 13.43 -15.46
C GLN A 238 19.73 13.66 -14.80
N THR A 239 20.84 13.47 -15.53
CA THR A 239 22.18 13.72 -14.99
C THR A 239 22.47 15.22 -14.91
N GLU A 240 22.13 15.98 -15.96
CA GLU A 240 22.36 17.42 -16.02
C GLU A 240 21.43 18.15 -15.05
N TRP A 241 20.12 17.88 -15.09
CA TRP A 241 19.18 18.33 -14.06
C TRP A 241 19.63 17.99 -12.63
N SER A 242 20.05 16.74 -12.38
CA SER A 242 20.52 16.32 -11.03
C SER A 242 21.75 17.11 -10.59
N ASN A 243 22.64 17.45 -11.53
CA ASN A 243 23.79 18.31 -11.26
C ASN A 243 23.36 19.74 -10.99
N MET A 244 22.42 20.31 -11.77
CA MET A 244 21.89 21.66 -11.57
C MET A 244 21.19 21.80 -10.20
N VAL A 245 20.38 20.81 -9.81
CA VAL A 245 19.73 20.77 -8.48
C VAL A 245 20.78 20.70 -7.37
N LYS A 246 21.82 19.85 -7.52
CA LYS A 246 22.93 19.78 -6.56
C LYS A 246 23.73 21.06 -6.50
N GLU A 247 23.99 21.70 -7.63
CA GLU A 247 24.72 22.96 -7.69
C GLU A 247 23.93 24.09 -7.00
N ARG A 248 22.64 24.22 -7.29
CA ARG A 248 21.71 25.14 -6.60
C ARG A 248 21.75 24.92 -5.09
N ASP A 249 21.72 23.65 -4.67
CA ASP A 249 21.74 23.24 -3.26
C ASP A 249 23.15 23.19 -2.66
N LYS A 250 24.16 23.70 -3.38
CA LYS A 250 25.57 23.82 -2.95
C LYS A 250 26.20 22.47 -2.57
N TYR A 251 25.80 21.41 -3.26
CA TYR A 251 26.24 20.03 -3.02
C TYR A 251 26.11 19.63 -1.55
N GLN A 252 24.97 19.99 -0.94
CA GLN A 252 24.63 19.61 0.41
C GLN A 252 23.20 19.07 0.47
N CYS A 253 23.00 18.03 1.27
CA CYS A 253 21.66 17.57 1.60
C CYS A 253 20.88 18.71 2.26
N ILE A 254 19.74 19.11 1.68
CA ILE A 254 18.94 20.21 2.21
C ILE A 254 18.43 19.91 3.62
N LYS A 255 18.07 18.65 3.91
CA LYS A 255 17.53 18.20 5.20
C LYS A 255 18.57 18.12 6.32
N CYS A 256 19.76 17.55 6.06
CA CYS A 256 20.75 17.26 7.12
C CYS A 256 22.13 17.88 6.91
N LYS A 257 22.35 18.61 5.81
CA LYS A 257 23.61 19.25 5.41
C LYS A 257 24.79 18.32 5.14
N SER A 258 24.58 16.99 5.18
CA SER A 258 25.58 16.01 4.75
C SER A 258 26.00 16.27 3.30
N THR A 259 27.27 16.04 2.99
CA THR A 259 27.85 16.10 1.65
C THR A 259 28.04 14.71 1.03
N ASP A 260 27.69 13.65 1.77
CA ASP A 260 27.94 12.26 1.36
C ASP A 260 26.76 11.69 0.57
N ASN A 261 27.08 10.96 -0.52
CA ASN A 261 26.13 10.18 -1.32
C ASN A 261 24.87 10.96 -1.69
N LEU A 262 25.07 12.12 -2.32
CA LEU A 262 24.01 13.04 -2.70
C LEU A 262 23.29 12.63 -3.98
N VAL A 263 21.97 12.73 -3.93
CA VAL A 263 21.06 12.44 -5.03
C VAL A 263 20.04 13.58 -5.13
N ALA A 264 19.72 13.99 -6.35
CA ALA A 264 18.59 14.85 -6.59
C ALA A 264 17.30 14.01 -6.55
N HIS A 265 16.31 14.50 -5.82
CA HIS A 265 15.02 13.87 -5.62
C HIS A 265 13.95 14.75 -6.26
N HIS A 266 13.12 14.18 -7.12
CA HIS A 266 11.92 14.86 -7.61
C HIS A 266 10.85 14.87 -6.51
N ILE A 267 10.39 16.06 -6.13
CA ILE A 267 9.29 16.25 -5.17
C ILE A 267 7.98 15.72 -5.76
N GLU A 268 7.82 15.84 -7.08
CA GLU A 268 6.68 15.32 -7.83
C GLU A 268 7.05 14.08 -8.65
N GLY A 269 6.10 13.18 -8.87
CA GLY A 269 6.33 11.99 -9.67
C GLY A 269 6.55 12.31 -11.15
N LEU A 270 7.60 11.77 -11.75
CA LEU A 270 7.91 11.93 -13.19
C LEU A 270 6.75 11.54 -14.13
N ASN A 271 5.87 10.65 -13.69
CA ASN A 271 4.70 10.23 -14.45
C ASN A 271 3.52 11.22 -14.32
N GLU A 272 3.48 12.01 -13.25
CA GLU A 272 2.42 13.00 -12.99
C GLU A 272 2.71 14.29 -13.76
N ASN A 273 3.98 14.66 -13.89
CA ASN A 273 4.39 15.89 -14.57
C ASN A 273 5.62 15.66 -15.48
N PRO A 274 5.45 14.96 -16.62
CA PRO A 274 6.57 14.64 -17.50
C PRO A 274 7.20 15.89 -18.14
N LEU A 275 6.39 16.93 -18.40
CA LEU A 275 6.82 18.16 -19.07
C LEU A 275 7.65 19.06 -18.15
N GLU A 276 7.29 19.17 -16.87
CA GLU A 276 8.04 20.00 -15.90
C GLU A 276 9.12 19.20 -15.15
N SER A 277 9.32 17.91 -15.50
CA SER A 277 10.31 17.03 -14.86
C SER A 277 11.77 17.52 -14.91
N ALA A 278 12.05 18.48 -15.79
CA ALA A 278 13.35 19.15 -15.95
C ALA A 278 13.43 20.51 -15.22
N ASP A 279 12.35 20.97 -14.56
CA ASP A 279 12.41 22.15 -13.71
C ASP A 279 13.25 21.86 -12.47
N ILE A 280 14.27 22.68 -12.21
CA ILE A 280 15.13 22.50 -11.05
C ILE A 280 14.37 22.70 -9.74
N ASP A 281 13.29 23.50 -9.73
CA ASP A 281 12.54 23.87 -8.53
C ASP A 281 11.71 22.72 -7.95
N ILE A 282 11.37 21.73 -8.78
CA ILE A 282 10.75 20.49 -8.33
C ILE A 282 11.77 19.45 -7.84
N GLY A 283 13.06 19.77 -7.90
CA GLY A 283 14.15 18.95 -7.40
C GLY A 283 14.65 19.39 -6.04
N ILE A 284 15.09 18.45 -5.20
CA ILE A 284 15.86 18.75 -3.99
C ILE A 284 17.03 17.78 -3.83
N THR A 285 18.16 18.29 -3.33
CA THR A 285 19.33 17.48 -3.02
C THR A 285 19.21 16.83 -1.66
N LEU A 286 19.28 15.50 -1.62
CA LEU A 286 19.22 14.70 -0.41
C LEU A 286 20.39 13.73 -0.35
N CYS A 287 20.90 13.46 0.85
CA CYS A 287 21.76 12.30 1.06
C CYS A 287 20.93 11.01 1.00
N LYS A 288 21.59 9.87 0.76
CA LYS A 288 20.95 8.55 0.66
C LYS A 288 19.92 8.26 1.77
N GLU A 289 20.24 8.54 3.03
CA GLU A 289 19.34 8.30 4.15
C GLU A 289 18.12 9.24 4.15
N CYS A 290 18.33 10.53 3.88
CA CYS A 290 17.24 11.50 3.78
C CYS A 290 16.34 11.24 2.55
N HIS A 291 16.93 10.77 1.46
CA HIS A 291 16.21 10.36 0.25
C HIS A 291 15.28 9.17 0.54
N LYS A 292 15.77 8.17 1.28
CA LYS A 292 14.94 7.04 1.70
C LYS A 292 13.77 7.48 2.56
N LEU A 293 14.02 8.37 3.53
CA LEU A 293 12.98 8.94 4.39
C LEU A 293 11.95 9.75 3.60
N ALA A 294 12.35 10.46 2.54
CA ALA A 294 11.42 11.19 1.68
C ALA A 294 10.35 10.27 1.07
N HIS A 295 10.73 9.06 0.61
CA HIS A 295 9.76 8.07 0.11
C HIS A 295 8.92 7.38 1.20
N GLU A 296 9.15 7.69 2.48
CA GLU A 296 8.27 7.29 3.58
C GLU A 296 7.23 8.38 3.91
N GLU A 297 7.42 9.62 3.42
CA GLU A 297 6.53 10.76 3.63
C GLU A 297 5.27 10.67 2.75
N ILE A 298 4.11 10.96 3.35
CA ILE A 298 2.81 10.96 2.66
C ILE A 298 2.87 11.94 1.49
N GLY A 299 2.50 11.48 0.28
CA GLY A 299 2.59 12.25 -0.95
C GLY A 299 3.82 11.94 -1.80
N CYS A 300 4.80 11.20 -1.28
CA CYS A 300 5.99 10.72 -2.03
C CYS A 300 6.19 9.20 -1.88
N ARG A 301 5.34 8.51 -1.12
CA ARG A 301 5.34 7.04 -1.05
C ARG A 301 4.94 6.47 -2.40
N PHE A 302 5.49 5.31 -2.72
CA PHE A 302 5.13 4.56 -3.92
C PHE A 302 3.61 4.34 -4.07
N VAL A 303 2.91 4.07 -2.96
CA VAL A 303 1.44 3.89 -2.94
C VAL A 303 0.66 5.19 -3.18
N ASP A 304 1.26 6.36 -2.96
CA ASP A 304 0.63 7.67 -3.18
C ASP A 304 0.80 8.10 -4.64
N MET A 305 1.96 7.85 -5.23
CA MET A 305 2.26 8.10 -6.65
C MET A 305 1.51 7.14 -7.60
N GLN A 306 0.95 6.05 -7.08
CA GLN A 306 0.05 5.16 -7.83
C GLN A 306 -1.41 5.65 -7.86
N LYS A 307 -1.80 6.58 -6.99
CA LYS A 307 -3.21 6.95 -6.74
C LYS A 307 -3.70 8.20 -7.48
N ARG A 308 -2.83 8.98 -8.14
CA ARG A 308 -3.21 10.28 -8.73
C ARG A 308 -3.63 10.27 -10.20
N ASN A 309 -3.85 9.11 -10.80
CA ASN A 309 -4.53 9.03 -12.11
C ASN A 309 -6.05 8.94 -11.93
N ILE A 310 -6.65 9.92 -11.25
CA ILE A 310 -8.11 10.11 -11.26
C ILE A 310 -8.39 11.34 -12.14
N CYS A 311 -8.89 11.09 -13.35
CA CYS A 311 -9.70 12.07 -14.06
C CYS A 311 -10.98 12.29 -13.23
N ASN A 312 -10.96 13.27 -12.33
CA ASN A 312 -12.05 14.21 -12.05
C ASN A 312 -11.75 15.07 -10.81
N GLU A 313 -11.55 16.36 -11.10
CA GLU A 313 -11.90 17.58 -10.35
C GLU A 313 -11.30 17.87 -8.96
N ASN A 314 -10.60 19.01 -8.95
CA ASN A 314 -10.54 20.03 -7.89
C ASN A 314 -10.05 19.60 -6.51
N ILE A 315 -8.73 19.48 -6.39
CA ILE A 315 -8.07 19.66 -5.10
C ILE A 315 -6.99 20.72 -5.25
N ILE A 316 -7.34 21.95 -4.90
CA ILE A 316 -6.39 23.04 -4.66
C ILE A 316 -5.67 22.72 -3.34
N TYR A 317 -4.38 22.41 -3.36
CA TYR A 317 -3.53 22.54 -2.17
C TYR A 317 -2.29 23.38 -2.47
N LYS A 318 -2.11 24.39 -1.61
CA LYS A 318 -1.08 25.42 -1.65
C LYS A 318 0.32 24.81 -1.49
N PRO A 319 1.34 25.43 -2.13
CA PRO A 319 2.73 25.07 -1.91
C PRO A 319 3.11 25.29 -0.44
N ILE A 320 3.83 24.31 0.10
CA ILE A 320 4.43 24.36 1.43
C ILE A 320 5.66 25.28 1.31
N LEU A 321 5.58 26.47 1.92
CA LEU A 321 6.73 27.29 2.29
C LEU A 321 7.39 26.75 3.55
#